data_AF-A0A4Y8AJJ4-F1
#
_entry.id   AF-A0A4Y8AJJ4-F1
#
_cell.length_a   1.000
_cell.length_b   1.000
_cell.length_c   1.000
_cell.angle_alpha   90.00
_cell.angle_beta   90.00
_cell.angle_gamma   90.00
#
_symmetry.space_group_name_H-M   'P 1'
#
loop_
_entity.id
_entity.type
_entity.pdbx_description
1 polymer ?
#
loop_
_entity_poly.entity_id
_entity_poly.type
_entity_poly.pdbx_seq_one_letter_code
_entity_poly.pdbx_strand_id
1 'polypeptide(L)'
;MHSKRFTPWYVSLVLLLSVLATACQKDTGEQAIDQKKIALSADSVISTSSPDNFLATAGTLTITMQDSTYTFDASKDSVAFVNMSVGGNRYFGITAINKAHTLSFGVSSKGTATDSLTKPVAGGQLLMMADVMHTKQFTLTQYAEPGDAGKINLVQYRQKDMLAKGNFFTFLSKDDEPNSSLYRVEGTFDLKLKKQ
;
A
#
# COMPACT_ATOMS: atom_id res chain seq x y z
N MET A 1 -37.82 65.32 -45.45
CA MET A 1 -37.36 66.22 -44.36
C MET A 1 -36.98 65.35 -43.17
N HIS A 2 -35.83 65.67 -42.55
CA HIS A 2 -35.37 65.48 -41.16
C HIS A 2 -36.00 64.37 -40.26
N SER A 3 -35.31 63.64 -39.38
CA SER A 3 -33.95 63.70 -38.86
C SER A 3 -33.65 62.42 -38.06
N LYS A 4 -32.36 62.20 -37.86
CA LYS A 4 -31.68 61.25 -36.97
C LYS A 4 -32.19 61.22 -35.52
N ARG A 5 -31.84 60.12 -34.82
CA ARG A 5 -31.53 59.95 -33.38
C ARG A 5 -32.48 59.06 -32.57
N PHE A 6 -32.30 57.74 -32.69
CA PHE A 6 -32.72 56.75 -31.68
C PHE A 6 -31.54 55.87 -31.27
N THR A 7 -30.46 56.50 -30.83
CA THR A 7 -29.22 55.82 -30.42
C THR A 7 -28.71 56.29 -29.05
N PRO A 8 -29.56 56.34 -28.00
CA PRO A 8 -29.00 56.22 -26.65
C PRO A 8 -29.61 55.09 -25.81
N TRP A 9 -30.71 54.45 -26.24
CA TRP A 9 -31.44 53.50 -25.37
C TRP A 9 -30.79 52.11 -25.28
N TYR A 10 -30.11 51.66 -26.34
CA TYR A 10 -29.48 50.32 -26.37
C TYR A 10 -28.21 50.20 -25.53
N VAL A 11 -27.53 51.31 -25.21
CA VAL A 11 -26.28 51.28 -24.43
C VAL A 11 -26.56 51.07 -22.93
N SER A 12 -27.72 51.53 -22.43
CA SER A 12 -28.09 51.31 -21.02
C SER A 12 -28.63 49.90 -20.73
N LEU A 13 -29.12 49.17 -21.74
CA LEU A 13 -29.65 47.81 -21.53
C LEU A 13 -28.54 46.75 -21.40
N VAL A 14 -27.40 46.95 -22.07
CA VAL A 14 -26.28 45.98 -22.03
C VAL A 14 -25.47 46.11 -20.74
N LEU A 15 -25.42 47.30 -20.13
CA LEU A 15 -24.68 47.54 -18.87
C LEU A 15 -25.41 47.06 -17.60
N LEU A 16 -26.71 46.73 -17.68
CA LEU A 16 -27.49 46.17 -16.58
C LEU A 16 -27.41 44.64 -16.47
N LEU A 17 -26.92 43.94 -17.50
CA LEU A 17 -26.83 42.48 -17.53
C LEU A 17 -25.50 41.92 -16.99
N SER A 18 -24.49 42.75 -16.75
CA SER A 18 -23.18 42.31 -16.23
C SER A 18 -23.05 42.31 -14.69
N VAL A 19 -24.11 42.69 -13.95
CA VAL A 19 -24.06 42.81 -12.48
C VAL A 19 -24.69 41.61 -11.74
N LEU A 20 -25.27 40.61 -12.44
CA LEU A 20 -25.86 39.42 -11.78
C LEU A 20 -24.93 38.19 -11.67
N ALA A 21 -23.66 38.30 -12.07
CA ALA A 21 -22.70 37.19 -11.99
C ALA A 21 -21.77 37.22 -10.76
N THR A 22 -22.03 38.07 -9.76
CA THR A 22 -21.21 38.17 -8.54
C THR A 22 -22.04 38.24 -7.26
N ALA A 23 -22.98 37.32 -7.08
CA ALA A 23 -23.60 37.08 -5.78
C ALA A 23 -24.02 35.61 -5.65
N CYS A 24 -23.07 34.75 -5.27
CA CYS A 24 -23.28 33.52 -4.50
C CYS A 24 -21.96 32.75 -4.36
N GLN A 25 -21.00 33.33 -3.64
CA GLN A 25 -19.94 32.58 -2.98
C GLN A 25 -20.11 32.77 -1.48
N LYS A 26 -21.04 32.00 -0.90
CA LYS A 26 -21.06 31.69 0.53
C LYS A 26 -21.89 30.43 0.74
N ASP A 27 -21.34 29.50 1.52
CA ASP A 27 -21.96 28.26 2.04
C ASP A 27 -22.07 27.02 1.14
N THR A 28 -21.00 26.68 0.41
CA THR A 28 -20.83 25.34 -0.20
C THR A 28 -19.81 24.45 0.53
N GLY A 29 -19.53 24.75 1.81
CA GLY A 29 -18.56 24.01 2.63
C GLY A 29 -19.14 22.82 3.40
N GLU A 30 -20.39 22.93 3.90
CA GLU A 30 -20.96 21.92 4.79
C GLU A 30 -21.73 20.81 4.06
N GLN A 31 -22.40 21.10 2.94
CA GLN A 31 -23.12 20.06 2.18
C GLN A 31 -22.17 19.08 1.46
N ALA A 32 -20.96 19.51 1.09
CA ALA A 32 -19.96 18.63 0.48
C ALA A 32 -19.34 17.65 1.50
N ILE A 33 -19.28 18.03 2.78
CA ILE A 33 -18.78 17.15 3.85
C ILE A 33 -19.83 16.12 4.22
N ASP A 34 -21.12 16.50 4.28
CA ASP A 34 -22.20 15.55 4.56
C ASP A 34 -22.44 14.56 3.41
N GLN A 35 -22.35 14.99 2.14
CA GLN A 35 -22.39 14.06 1.00
C GLN A 35 -21.18 13.11 0.98
N LYS A 36 -19.99 13.58 1.39
CA LYS A 36 -18.81 12.71 1.53
C LYS A 36 -18.96 11.72 2.69
N LYS A 37 -19.62 12.11 3.78
CA LYS A 37 -19.90 11.25 4.94
C LYS A 37 -21.00 10.22 4.65
N ILE A 38 -22.00 10.58 3.85
CA ILE A 38 -23.06 9.68 3.36
C ILE A 38 -22.51 8.73 2.29
N ALA A 39 -21.63 9.19 1.39
CA ALA A 39 -20.94 8.32 0.43
C ALA A 39 -20.00 7.31 1.13
N LEU A 40 -19.27 7.74 2.16
CA LEU A 40 -18.45 6.84 3.00
C LEU A 40 -19.31 5.83 3.81
N SER A 41 -20.55 6.20 4.16
CA SER A 41 -21.48 5.32 4.87
C SER A 41 -22.24 4.36 3.94
N ALA A 42 -22.45 4.74 2.68
CA ALA A 42 -23.07 3.91 1.65
C ALA A 42 -22.10 2.89 1.02
N ASP A 43 -20.80 3.22 0.94
CA ASP A 43 -19.75 2.26 0.57
C ASP A 43 -19.52 1.18 1.64
N SER A 44 -20.11 1.33 2.83
CA SER A 44 -20.09 0.31 3.89
C SER A 44 -21.08 -0.85 3.66
N VAL A 45 -21.91 -0.80 2.61
CA VAL A 45 -22.96 -1.82 2.34
C VAL A 45 -22.65 -2.69 1.11
N ILE A 46 -21.54 -2.45 0.40
CA ILE A 46 -21.04 -3.41 -0.59
C ILE A 46 -20.01 -4.31 0.08
N SER A 47 -20.53 -5.36 0.72
CA SER A 47 -19.78 -6.56 1.08
C SER A 47 -19.26 -7.25 -0.20
N THR A 48 -18.10 -6.82 -0.68
CA THR A 48 -17.24 -7.62 -1.56
C THR A 48 -15.88 -7.74 -0.87
N SER A 49 -15.69 -8.86 -0.16
CA SER A 49 -14.44 -9.35 0.44
C SER A 49 -13.35 -8.29 0.63
N SER A 50 -13.25 -7.77 1.86
CA SER A 50 -12.11 -6.95 2.27
C SER A 50 -10.82 -7.62 1.81
N PRO A 51 -9.83 -6.87 1.27
CA PRO A 51 -8.48 -7.37 1.20
C PRO A 51 -8.09 -7.92 2.58
N ASP A 52 -7.93 -9.23 2.61
CA ASP A 52 -7.88 -10.08 3.79
C ASP A 52 -6.47 -9.97 4.38
N ASN A 53 -6.18 -8.84 5.02
CA ASN A 53 -4.95 -8.60 5.76
C ASN A 53 -5.10 -9.23 7.14
N PHE A 54 -4.30 -10.25 7.44
CA PHE A 54 -4.39 -10.98 8.69
C PHE A 54 -3.12 -10.77 9.52
N LEU A 55 -3.30 -10.33 10.76
CA LEU A 55 -2.25 -10.39 11.77
C LEU A 55 -2.07 -11.84 12.23
N ALA A 56 -0.85 -12.33 12.13
CA ALA A 56 -0.46 -13.60 12.73
C ALA A 56 -0.43 -13.43 14.25
N THR A 57 -0.91 -14.45 14.97
CA THR A 57 -0.90 -14.45 16.45
C THR A 57 0.18 -15.36 17.04
N ALA A 58 0.76 -16.21 16.20
CA ALA A 58 1.83 -17.13 16.54
C ALA A 58 2.61 -17.52 15.29
N GLY A 59 3.77 -18.13 15.53
CA GLY A 59 4.69 -18.53 14.47
C GLY A 59 5.80 -17.49 14.25
N THR A 60 6.57 -17.68 13.19
CA THR A 60 7.80 -16.93 12.97
C THR A 60 7.98 -16.54 11.51
N LEU A 61 8.57 -15.36 11.32
CA LEU A 61 9.21 -14.96 10.07
C LEU A 61 10.72 -14.86 10.34
N THR A 62 11.52 -15.61 9.60
CA THR A 62 12.98 -15.52 9.66
C THR A 62 13.51 -14.95 8.36
N ILE A 63 14.48 -14.05 8.46
CA ILE A 63 15.10 -13.35 7.35
C ILE A 63 16.62 -13.44 7.51
N THR A 64 17.31 -13.92 6.49
CA THR A 64 18.75 -13.95 6.43
C THR A 64 19.24 -13.03 5.33
N MET A 65 20.15 -12.12 5.67
CA MET A 65 20.86 -11.26 4.74
C MET A 65 22.33 -11.26 5.12
N GLN A 66 23.18 -11.69 4.19
CA GLN A 66 24.60 -11.98 4.46
C GLN A 66 24.73 -12.98 5.64
N ASP A 67 25.55 -12.66 6.64
CA ASP A 67 25.79 -13.49 7.82
C ASP A 67 24.82 -13.19 8.98
N SER A 68 23.84 -12.31 8.75
CA SER A 68 22.87 -11.90 9.77
C SER A 68 21.52 -12.56 9.56
N THR A 69 20.97 -13.12 10.63
CA THR A 69 19.60 -13.67 10.67
C THR A 69 18.77 -12.89 11.67
N TYR A 70 17.59 -12.45 11.21
CA TYR A 70 16.60 -11.72 11.99
C TYR A 70 15.34 -12.58 12.09
N THR A 71 14.76 -12.66 13.27
CA THR A 71 13.53 -13.42 13.51
C THR A 71 12.48 -12.50 14.13
N PHE A 72 11.31 -12.46 13.49
CA PHE A 72 10.10 -11.88 14.05
C PHE A 72 9.26 -13.00 14.65
N ASP A 73 8.91 -12.87 15.92
CA ASP A 73 8.04 -13.79 16.64
C ASP A 73 6.63 -13.19 16.67
N ALA A 74 5.68 -13.78 15.93
CA ALA A 74 4.33 -13.23 15.80
C ALA A 74 3.52 -13.21 17.12
N SER A 75 4.04 -13.81 18.20
CA SER A 75 3.46 -13.66 19.55
C SER A 75 3.92 -12.39 20.26
N LYS A 76 4.98 -11.73 19.76
CA LYS A 76 5.60 -10.54 20.36
C LYS A 76 5.65 -9.34 19.42
N ASP A 77 5.89 -9.61 18.15
CA ASP A 77 6.07 -8.67 17.06
C ASP A 77 4.81 -8.58 16.19
N SER A 78 4.67 -7.49 15.45
CA SER A 78 3.56 -7.33 14.52
C SER A 78 3.94 -7.97 13.19
N VAL A 79 3.42 -9.17 12.92
CA VAL A 79 3.64 -9.87 11.65
C VAL A 79 2.28 -10.08 10.97
N ALA A 80 2.17 -9.66 9.71
CA ALA A 80 0.95 -9.80 8.93
C ALA A 80 1.21 -10.52 7.62
N PHE A 81 0.24 -11.33 7.20
CA PHE A 81 0.10 -11.71 5.81
C PHE A 81 -0.92 -10.78 5.15
N VAL A 82 -0.49 -10.08 4.11
CA VAL A 82 -1.31 -9.08 3.42
C VAL A 82 -1.82 -9.63 2.09
N ASN A 83 -3.06 -9.29 1.75
CA ASN A 83 -3.67 -9.59 0.46
C ASN A 83 -4.48 -8.36 0.05
N MET A 84 -3.97 -7.57 -0.88
CA MET A 84 -4.46 -6.23 -1.19
C MET A 84 -4.81 -6.06 -2.67
N SER A 85 -5.67 -5.09 -2.95
CA SER A 85 -6.01 -4.64 -4.31
C SER A 85 -5.63 -3.16 -4.46
N VAL A 86 -4.77 -2.84 -5.43
CA VAL A 86 -4.27 -1.48 -5.70
C VAL A 86 -4.32 -1.22 -7.20
N GLY A 87 -5.06 -0.19 -7.62
CA GLY A 87 -5.14 0.20 -9.03
C GLY A 87 -5.58 -0.92 -9.97
N GLY A 88 -6.55 -1.75 -9.55
CA GLY A 88 -7.02 -2.92 -10.30
C GLY A 88 -6.09 -4.13 -10.28
N ASN A 89 -4.91 -4.02 -9.66
CA ASN A 89 -3.98 -5.13 -9.49
C ASN A 89 -4.11 -5.74 -8.09
N ARG A 90 -3.98 -7.06 -8.00
CA ARG A 90 -3.91 -7.77 -6.72
C ARG A 90 -2.46 -8.02 -6.32
N TYR A 91 -2.21 -7.97 -5.02
CA TYR A 91 -0.91 -8.30 -4.43
C TYR A 91 -1.11 -9.12 -3.16
N PHE A 92 -0.15 -9.96 -2.85
CA PHE A 92 -0.03 -10.60 -1.55
C PHE A 92 1.38 -10.51 -1.03
N GLY A 93 1.58 -10.67 0.26
CA GLY A 93 2.90 -10.53 0.85
C GLY A 93 2.92 -10.71 2.36
N ILE A 94 4.09 -10.46 2.93
CA ILE A 94 4.33 -10.49 4.36
C ILE A 94 4.87 -9.13 4.77
N THR A 95 4.37 -8.60 5.87
CA THR A 95 4.95 -7.43 6.54
C THR A 95 5.25 -7.77 7.99
N ALA A 96 6.32 -7.21 8.53
CA ALA A 96 6.73 -7.44 9.90
C ALA A 96 7.38 -6.19 10.51
N ILE A 97 7.08 -5.91 11.78
CA ILE A 97 7.71 -4.85 12.58
C ILE A 97 7.96 -5.43 13.97
N ASN A 98 9.20 -5.34 14.44
CA ASN A 98 9.54 -5.81 15.78
C ASN A 98 8.97 -4.86 16.85
N LYS A 99 8.74 -5.38 18.06
CA LYS A 99 8.16 -4.57 19.16
C LYS A 99 8.98 -3.32 19.52
N ALA A 100 10.29 -3.37 19.31
CA ALA A 100 11.18 -2.23 19.58
C ALA A 100 11.12 -1.15 18.48
N HIS A 101 10.43 -1.41 17.35
CA HIS A 101 10.38 -0.52 16.19
C HIS A 101 11.77 -0.17 15.61
N THR A 102 12.74 -1.08 15.76
CA THR A 102 14.10 -0.95 15.23
C THR A 102 14.32 -1.77 13.97
N LEU A 103 13.39 -2.67 13.63
CA LEU A 103 13.46 -3.51 12.44
C LEU A 103 12.06 -3.64 11.83
N SER A 104 11.96 -3.36 10.53
CA SER A 104 10.76 -3.67 9.75
C SER A 104 11.10 -4.29 8.42
N PHE A 105 10.18 -5.11 7.93
CA PHE A 105 10.35 -5.84 6.70
C PHE A 105 9.03 -5.94 5.93
N GLY A 106 9.13 -5.93 4.61
CA GLY A 106 8.03 -6.22 3.70
C GLY A 106 8.52 -6.95 2.46
N VAL A 107 7.76 -7.95 2.01
CA VAL A 107 7.96 -8.59 0.69
C VAL A 107 6.61 -8.90 0.08
N SER A 108 6.46 -8.68 -1.22
CA SER A 108 5.20 -8.89 -1.91
C SER A 108 5.38 -9.46 -3.33
N SER A 109 4.30 -10.05 -3.82
CA SER A 109 4.17 -10.56 -5.19
C SER A 109 2.84 -10.11 -5.77
N LYS A 110 2.79 -9.97 -7.10
CA LYS A 110 1.55 -9.68 -7.83
C LYS A 110 0.69 -10.94 -7.97
N GLY A 111 -0.61 -10.81 -7.78
CA GLY A 111 -1.62 -11.86 -7.93
C GLY A 111 -2.40 -12.14 -6.65
N THR A 112 -3.01 -13.31 -6.61
CA THR A 112 -3.81 -13.82 -5.47
C THR A 112 -3.05 -14.95 -4.79
N ALA A 113 -2.99 -14.93 -3.45
CA ALA A 113 -2.42 -16.01 -2.67
C ALA A 113 -3.29 -17.29 -2.77
N THR A 114 -2.63 -18.43 -2.94
CA THR A 114 -3.24 -19.77 -2.92
C THR A 114 -2.18 -20.78 -2.47
N ASP A 115 -2.62 -21.99 -2.10
CA ASP A 115 -1.72 -23.09 -1.77
C ASP A 115 -0.78 -23.46 -2.93
N SER A 116 0.42 -23.93 -2.58
CA SER A 116 1.44 -24.40 -3.54
C SER A 116 1.73 -23.40 -4.67
N LEU A 117 1.80 -22.12 -4.33
CA LEU A 117 1.98 -21.02 -5.28
C LEU A 117 3.43 -20.52 -5.27
N THR A 118 4.07 -20.46 -6.43
CA THR A 118 5.31 -19.70 -6.61
C THR A 118 5.06 -18.49 -7.50
N LYS A 119 5.48 -17.30 -7.05
CA LYS A 119 5.37 -16.05 -7.81
C LYS A 119 6.65 -15.22 -7.72
N PRO A 120 7.02 -14.48 -8.78
CA PRO A 120 8.08 -13.50 -8.71
C PRO A 120 7.81 -12.45 -7.63
N VAL A 121 8.85 -12.00 -6.95
CA VAL A 121 8.77 -10.86 -6.05
C VAL A 121 8.50 -9.60 -6.88
N ALA A 122 7.57 -8.76 -6.41
CA ALA A 122 7.17 -7.51 -7.03
C ALA A 122 7.49 -6.28 -6.14
N GLY A 123 7.85 -6.51 -4.88
CA GLY A 123 8.27 -5.47 -3.94
C GLY A 123 8.99 -6.08 -2.75
N GLY A 124 9.95 -5.35 -2.20
CA GLY A 124 10.76 -5.78 -1.07
C GLY A 124 11.37 -4.59 -0.34
N GLN A 125 11.35 -4.60 0.98
CA GLN A 125 11.98 -3.59 1.81
C GLN A 125 12.41 -4.20 3.15
N LEU A 126 13.59 -3.80 3.62
CA LEU A 126 14.10 -4.06 4.97
C LEU A 126 14.62 -2.74 5.53
N LEU A 127 14.05 -2.28 6.64
CA LEU A 127 14.46 -1.08 7.34
C LEU A 127 15.08 -1.46 8.69
N MET A 128 16.28 -0.96 8.95
CA MET A 128 16.98 -1.12 10.21
C MET A 128 17.21 0.26 10.81
N MET A 129 16.62 0.52 11.96
CA MET A 129 16.75 1.77 12.69
C MET A 129 17.52 1.48 13.98
N ALA A 130 18.83 1.73 13.98
CA ALA A 130 19.62 1.62 15.21
C ALA A 130 19.25 2.76 16.18
N ASP A 131 18.97 3.94 15.63
CA ASP A 131 18.41 5.12 16.31
C ASP A 131 17.81 6.10 15.27
N VAL A 132 17.36 7.28 15.72
CA VAL A 132 16.72 8.32 14.89
C VAL A 132 17.64 8.85 13.78
N MET A 133 18.96 8.78 13.97
CA MET A 133 19.97 9.31 13.03
C MET A 133 20.59 8.22 12.16
N HIS A 134 20.55 6.95 12.59
CA HIS A 134 21.16 5.82 11.91
C HIS A 134 20.10 4.84 11.41
N THR A 135 19.53 5.17 10.24
CA THR A 135 18.63 4.28 9.50
C THR A 135 19.36 3.68 8.30
N LYS A 136 19.30 2.36 8.14
CA LYS A 136 19.70 1.66 6.92
C LYS A 136 18.45 1.15 6.23
N GLN A 137 18.25 1.54 4.98
CA GLN A 137 17.15 1.07 4.16
C GLN A 137 17.69 0.19 3.05
N PHE A 138 17.06 -0.97 2.88
CA PHE A 138 17.29 -1.86 1.76
C PHE A 138 15.98 -2.04 1.01
N THR A 139 15.99 -1.88 -0.31
CA THR A 139 14.79 -1.96 -1.15
C THR A 139 15.03 -2.83 -2.37
N LEU A 140 13.97 -3.40 -2.92
CA LEU A 140 14.04 -4.06 -4.21
C LEU A 140 14.46 -3.02 -5.26
N THR A 141 15.51 -3.32 -6.01
CA THR A 141 16.00 -2.43 -7.07
C THR A 141 14.96 -2.27 -8.19
N GLN A 142 14.81 -1.04 -8.68
CA GLN A 142 14.00 -0.72 -9.86
C GLN A 142 14.56 -1.31 -11.17
N TYR A 143 15.79 -1.83 -11.13
CA TYR A 143 16.51 -2.37 -12.29
C TYR A 143 16.49 -3.90 -12.37
N ALA A 144 15.72 -4.59 -11.52
CA ALA A 144 15.52 -6.03 -11.66
C ALA A 144 14.53 -6.30 -12.79
N GLU A 145 14.92 -7.07 -13.81
CA GLU A 145 13.97 -7.54 -14.81
C GLU A 145 12.90 -8.43 -14.14
N PRO A 146 11.68 -8.52 -14.71
CA PRO A 146 10.65 -9.43 -14.21
C PRO A 146 11.14 -10.88 -14.15
N GLY A 147 11.43 -11.37 -12.94
CA GLY A 147 11.99 -12.70 -12.70
C GLY A 147 13.32 -12.68 -11.93
N ASP A 148 14.07 -11.58 -12.03
CA ASP A 148 15.38 -11.41 -11.37
C ASP A 148 15.24 -10.94 -9.91
N ALA A 149 14.09 -10.37 -9.57
CA ALA A 149 13.75 -9.90 -8.22
C ALA A 149 13.65 -11.04 -7.18
N GLY A 150 13.76 -12.31 -7.59
CA GLY A 150 13.54 -13.49 -6.78
C GLY A 150 12.07 -13.93 -6.75
N LYS A 151 11.71 -14.79 -5.78
CA LYS A 151 10.39 -15.43 -5.73
C LYS A 151 9.87 -15.65 -4.32
N ILE A 152 8.56 -15.58 -4.15
CA ILE A 152 7.82 -16.07 -2.98
C ILE A 152 7.22 -17.42 -3.34
N ASN A 153 7.44 -18.41 -2.47
CA ASN A 153 6.81 -19.72 -2.52
C ASN A 153 5.89 -19.91 -1.31
N LEU A 154 4.59 -19.97 -1.56
CA LEU A 154 3.56 -20.32 -0.59
C LEU A 154 3.32 -21.82 -0.63
N VAL A 155 3.67 -22.49 0.47
CA VAL A 155 3.41 -23.92 0.66
C VAL A 155 1.98 -24.13 1.13
N GLN A 156 1.51 -23.32 2.09
CA GLN A 156 0.14 -23.35 2.61
C GLN A 156 -0.39 -21.93 2.81
N TYR A 157 -1.68 -21.74 2.59
CA TYR A 157 -2.39 -20.49 2.79
C TYR A 157 -3.80 -20.77 3.31
N ARG A 158 -4.13 -20.21 4.48
CA ARG A 158 -5.45 -20.30 5.13
C ARG A 158 -6.00 -21.72 5.26
N GLN A 159 -5.16 -22.65 5.71
CA GLN A 159 -5.56 -24.02 6.01
C GLN A 159 -5.53 -24.26 7.53
N LYS A 160 -6.66 -24.66 8.12
CA LYS A 160 -6.79 -24.92 9.57
C LYS A 160 -6.37 -23.69 10.41
N ASP A 161 -5.37 -23.83 11.27
CA ASP A 161 -4.76 -22.76 12.07
C ASP A 161 -3.64 -22.02 11.34
N MET A 162 -3.26 -22.46 10.14
CA MET A 162 -2.21 -21.85 9.32
C MET A 162 -2.76 -20.63 8.57
N LEU A 163 -2.18 -19.45 8.84
CA LEU A 163 -2.40 -18.27 8.03
C LEU A 163 -1.64 -18.40 6.70
N ALA A 164 -0.33 -18.58 6.79
CA ALA A 164 0.55 -18.71 5.63
C ALA A 164 1.85 -19.42 6.02
N LYS A 165 2.31 -20.32 5.17
CA LYS A 165 3.59 -21.02 5.33
C LYS A 165 4.36 -21.03 4.02
N GLY A 166 5.65 -20.81 4.07
CA GLY A 166 6.47 -20.82 2.87
C GLY A 166 7.88 -20.27 3.05
N ASN A 167 8.47 -19.92 1.93
CA ASN A 167 9.77 -19.27 1.86
C ASN A 167 9.83 -18.26 0.72
N PHE A 168 10.86 -17.42 0.74
CA PHE A 168 11.15 -16.51 -0.35
C PHE A 168 12.65 -16.28 -0.45
N PHE A 169 13.07 -15.77 -1.60
CA PHE A 169 14.31 -15.02 -1.70
C PHE A 169 14.10 -13.81 -2.59
N THR A 170 14.90 -12.77 -2.38
CA THR A 170 14.94 -11.54 -3.18
C THR A 170 16.34 -10.93 -3.14
N PHE A 171 16.55 -9.87 -3.91
CA PHE A 171 17.77 -9.08 -3.89
C PHE A 171 17.41 -7.64 -3.55
N LEU A 172 18.00 -7.11 -2.48
CA LEU A 172 17.79 -5.73 -2.05
C LEU A 172 19.06 -4.91 -2.25
N SER A 173 18.92 -3.67 -2.70
CA SER A 173 19.99 -2.66 -2.73
C SER A 173 19.89 -1.77 -1.49
N LYS A 174 21.04 -1.25 -1.03
CA LYS A 174 21.08 -0.23 0.02
C LYS A 174 20.76 1.14 -0.57
N ASP A 175 19.88 1.90 0.08
CA ASP A 175 19.57 3.32 -0.18
C ASP A 175 19.14 3.66 -1.64
N ASP A 176 18.71 2.66 -2.44
CA ASP A 176 18.28 2.79 -3.85
C ASP A 176 19.29 3.53 -4.76
N GLU A 177 20.58 3.47 -4.43
CA GLU A 177 21.61 4.14 -5.22
C GLU A 177 21.95 3.39 -6.51
N PRO A 178 22.18 4.09 -7.64
CA PRO A 178 22.70 3.50 -8.86
C PRO A 178 24.05 2.79 -8.58
N ASN A 179 24.17 1.52 -9.01
CA ASN A 179 25.35 0.66 -8.78
C ASN A 179 25.59 0.19 -7.34
N SER A 180 24.60 0.31 -6.45
CA SER A 180 24.67 -0.30 -5.12
C SER A 180 24.76 -1.83 -5.20
N SER A 181 25.50 -2.44 -4.26
CA SER A 181 25.59 -3.89 -4.16
C SER A 181 24.21 -4.51 -3.92
N LEU A 182 23.93 -5.61 -4.62
CA LEU A 182 22.73 -6.41 -4.40
C LEU A 182 22.98 -7.43 -3.29
N TYR A 183 22.17 -7.33 -2.23
CA TYR A 183 22.20 -8.26 -1.11
C TYR A 183 21.10 -9.29 -1.31
N ARG A 184 21.49 -10.56 -1.41
CA ARG A 184 20.52 -11.66 -1.37
C ARG A 184 19.89 -11.72 0.02
N VAL A 185 18.57 -11.66 0.04
CA VAL A 185 17.76 -11.83 1.25
C VAL A 185 16.94 -13.08 1.07
N GLU A 186 17.04 -14.00 2.02
CA GLU A 186 16.24 -15.21 2.07
C GLU A 186 15.33 -15.16 3.29
N GLY A 187 14.16 -15.77 3.21
CA GLY A 187 13.32 -15.90 4.38
C GLY A 187 12.39 -17.09 4.35
N THR A 188 11.98 -17.48 5.54
CA THR A 188 11.00 -18.54 5.79
C THR A 188 9.94 -18.01 6.72
N PHE A 189 8.71 -18.48 6.52
CA PHE A 189 7.58 -18.07 7.34
C PHE A 189 6.67 -19.25 7.63
N ASP A 190 6.21 -19.32 8.87
CA ASP A 190 5.19 -20.24 9.37
C ASP A 190 4.33 -19.40 10.31
N LEU A 191 3.21 -18.88 9.78
CA LEU A 191 2.37 -17.88 10.43
C LEU A 191 1.01 -18.49 10.74
N LYS A 192 0.51 -18.28 11.95
CA LYS A 192 -0.72 -18.91 12.43
C LYS A 192 -1.77 -17.90 12.87
N LEU A 193 -3.02 -18.21 12.58
CA LEU A 193 -4.17 -17.53 13.15
C LEU A 193 -4.36 -17.95 14.61
N LYS A 194 -5.12 -17.16 15.37
CA LYS A 194 -5.52 -17.55 16.72
C LYS A 194 -6.29 -18.88 16.61
N LYS A 195 -5.94 -19.88 17.42
CA LYS A 195 -6.76 -21.09 17.53
C LYS A 195 -8.19 -20.65 17.88
N GLN A 196 -9.13 -21.01 17.03
CA GLN A 196 -10.57 -20.88 17.31
C GLN A 196 -10.99 -21.87 18.38
#